data_AF-A0A3L7U3E6-F1
#
_entry.id   AF-A0A3L7U3E6-F1
#
_cell.length_a   1.000
_cell.length_b   1.000
_cell.length_c   1.000
_cell.angle_alpha   90.00
_cell.angle_beta   90.00
_cell.angle_gamma   90.00
#
_symmetry.space_group_name_H-M   'P 1'
#
loop_
_entity.id
_entity.type
_entity.pdbx_description
1 polymer ?
#
loop_
_entity_poly.entity_id
_entity_poly.type
_entity_poly.pdbx_seq_one_letter_code
_entity_poly.pdbx_strand_id
1 'polypeptide(L)'
;MLLFRQRAMACAVLELWPRVRRDALHNMEILELLRTRGADSAERARHELWRANEIKMQVRAEVAMALLAGRKSEAAISIDRGLDALKKTFARAGALDQFEQSIEAQYLRGLRESLTLKLPASQRLEIERRLLAAIRGENFELAAILRDELRQMGSTL
;
A
#
# COMPACT_ATOMS: atom_id res chain seq x y z
N MET A 1 -19.64 13.26 -2.40
CA MET A 1 -18.31 12.68 -2.66
C MET A 1 -17.17 13.39 -1.90
N LEU A 2 -17.18 14.72 -1.77
CA LEU A 2 -16.16 15.50 -1.02
C LEU A 2 -15.95 15.04 0.45
N LEU A 3 -17.03 14.68 1.17
CA LEU A 3 -16.95 14.28 2.59
C LEU A 3 -16.16 12.98 2.81
N PHE A 4 -16.39 11.95 2.00
CA PHE A 4 -15.68 10.68 2.11
C PHE A 4 -14.19 10.83 1.77
N ARG A 5 -13.86 11.71 0.83
CA ARG A 5 -12.47 12.04 0.50
C ARG A 5 -11.74 12.75 1.64
N GLN A 6 -12.35 13.78 2.23
CA GLN A 6 -11.79 14.46 3.40
C GLN A 6 -11.59 13.50 4.58
N ARG A 7 -12.57 12.62 4.82
CA ARG A 7 -12.49 11.60 5.86
C ARG A 7 -11.41 10.56 5.57
N ALA A 8 -11.26 10.10 4.33
CA ALA A 8 -10.21 9.17 3.93
C ALA A 8 -8.81 9.78 4.15
N MET A 9 -8.62 11.07 3.85
CA MET A 9 -7.36 11.77 4.14
C MET A 9 -7.10 11.86 5.64
N ALA A 10 -8.09 12.26 6.45
CA ALA A 10 -7.95 12.31 7.90
C ALA A 10 -7.65 10.93 8.50
N CYS A 11 -8.35 9.88 8.04
CA CYS A 11 -8.09 8.50 8.45
C CYS A 11 -6.71 8.01 8.02
N ALA A 12 -6.18 8.45 6.88
CA ALA A 12 -4.84 8.08 6.43
C ALA A 12 -3.73 8.75 7.24
N VAL A 13 -3.97 9.95 7.79
CA VAL A 13 -3.05 10.60 8.75
C VAL A 13 -3.06 9.88 10.09
N LEU A 14 -4.21 9.40 10.52
CA LEU A 14 -4.39 8.63 11.76
C LEU A 14 -4.13 7.12 11.58
N GLU A 15 -3.65 6.69 10.41
CA GLU A 15 -3.36 5.29 10.09
C GLU A 15 -4.53 4.31 10.30
N LEU A 16 -5.77 4.80 10.19
CA LEU A 16 -6.98 3.99 10.28
C LEU A 16 -7.26 3.28 8.93
N TRP A 17 -6.33 2.44 8.50
CA TRP A 17 -6.28 1.84 7.16
C TRP A 17 -7.55 1.10 6.72
N PRO A 18 -8.26 0.33 7.57
CA PRO A 18 -9.51 -0.29 7.17
C PRO A 18 -10.58 0.73 6.74
N ARG A 19 -10.61 1.90 7.40
CA ARG A 19 -11.54 2.99 7.06
C ARG A 19 -11.14 3.69 5.78
N VAL A 20 -9.84 3.91 5.56
CA VAL A 20 -9.31 4.45 4.30
C VAL A 20 -9.70 3.56 3.13
N ARG A 21 -9.46 2.24 3.22
CA ARG A 21 -9.82 1.29 2.17
C ARG A 21 -11.32 1.32 1.89
N ARG A 22 -12.15 1.27 2.92
CA ARG A 22 -13.62 1.31 2.77
C ARG A 22 -14.08 2.57 2.06
N ASP A 23 -13.58 3.73 2.47
CA ASP A 23 -14.01 5.01 1.91
C ASP A 23 -13.53 5.18 0.46
N ALA A 24 -12.32 4.75 0.14
CA ALA A 24 -11.82 4.73 -1.24
C ALA A 24 -12.66 3.82 -2.15
N LEU A 25 -12.98 2.60 -1.69
CA LEU A 25 -13.85 1.68 -2.44
C LEU A 25 -15.24 2.29 -2.68
N HIS A 26 -15.84 2.87 -1.64
CA HIS A 26 -17.14 3.52 -1.75
C HIS A 26 -17.13 4.70 -2.73
N ASN A 27 -16.07 5.52 -2.71
CA ASN A 27 -15.91 6.61 -3.68
C ASN A 27 -15.81 6.10 -5.12
N MET A 28 -15.12 4.98 -5.35
CA MET A 28 -15.02 4.38 -6.68
C MET A 28 -16.36 3.81 -7.18
N GLU A 29 -17.18 3.24 -6.29
CA GLU A 29 -18.55 2.81 -6.62
C GLU A 29 -19.40 4.00 -7.11
N ILE A 30 -19.34 5.14 -6.40
CA ILE A 30 -20.00 6.37 -6.81
C ILE A 30 -19.50 6.84 -8.18
N LEU A 31 -18.18 6.83 -8.40
CA LEU A 31 -17.60 7.19 -9.69
C LEU A 31 -18.05 6.26 -10.83
N GLU A 32 -18.23 4.96 -10.55
CA GLU A 32 -18.75 4.02 -11.55
C GLU A 32 -20.20 4.33 -11.91
N LEU A 33 -21.03 4.67 -10.93
CA LEU A 33 -22.41 5.11 -11.16
C LEU A 33 -22.47 6.41 -11.97
N LEU A 34 -21.62 7.39 -11.67
CA LEU A 34 -21.52 8.63 -12.43
C LEU A 34 -21.06 8.38 -13.87
N ARG A 35 -20.11 7.47 -14.07
CA ARG A 35 -19.63 7.10 -15.41
C ARG A 35 -20.72 6.44 -16.26
N THR A 36 -21.50 5.53 -15.68
CA THR A 36 -22.56 4.79 -16.39
C THR A 36 -23.76 5.66 -16.75
N ARG A 37 -24.04 6.72 -15.97
CA ARG A 37 -25.21 7.59 -16.17
C ARG A 37 -24.89 8.97 -16.76
N GLY A 38 -23.65 9.44 -16.66
CA GLY A 38 -23.26 10.77 -17.14
C GLY A 38 -23.25 10.83 -18.67
N ALA A 39 -23.70 11.94 -19.25
CA ALA A 39 -23.87 12.08 -20.71
C ALA A 39 -22.60 12.58 -21.43
N ASP A 40 -21.73 13.35 -20.76
CA ASP A 40 -20.58 14.02 -21.37
C ASP A 40 -19.29 13.19 -21.28
N SER A 41 -18.60 13.03 -22.41
CA SER A 41 -17.32 12.33 -22.51
C SER A 41 -16.20 13.05 -21.76
N ALA A 42 -16.19 14.38 -21.74
CA ALA A 42 -15.17 15.16 -21.03
C ALA A 42 -15.34 15.05 -19.51
N GLU A 43 -16.58 15.02 -19.03
CA GLU A 43 -16.90 14.77 -17.63
C GLU A 43 -16.49 13.37 -17.18
N ARG A 44 -16.76 12.34 -18.00
CA ARG A 44 -16.30 10.96 -17.72
C ARG A 44 -14.78 10.89 -17.62
N ALA A 45 -14.04 11.55 -18.51
CA ALA A 45 -12.57 11.57 -18.45
C ALA A 45 -12.06 12.20 -17.14
N ARG A 46 -12.66 13.32 -16.67
CA ARG A 46 -12.33 13.92 -15.37
C ARG A 46 -12.62 12.97 -14.20
N HIS A 47 -13.73 12.25 -14.24
CA HIS A 47 -14.08 11.27 -13.20
C HIS A 47 -13.11 10.09 -13.16
N GLU A 48 -12.60 9.63 -14.30
CA GLU A 48 -11.55 8.61 -14.34
C GLU A 48 -10.24 9.15 -13.71
N LEU A 49 -9.82 10.38 -14.03
CA LEU A 49 -8.66 10.98 -13.37
C LEU A 49 -8.83 11.13 -11.85
N TRP A 50 -10.06 11.37 -11.37
CA TRP A 50 -10.35 11.31 -9.93
C TRP A 50 -10.24 9.87 -9.40
N ARG A 51 -10.79 8.87 -10.11
CA ARG A 51 -10.67 7.45 -9.71
C ARG A 51 -9.23 7.03 -9.48
N ALA A 52 -8.27 7.56 -10.24
CA ALA A 52 -6.86 7.29 -10.03
C ALA A 52 -6.40 7.59 -8.59
N ASN A 53 -6.86 8.71 -8.02
CA ASN A 53 -6.53 9.08 -6.64
C ASN A 53 -7.13 8.11 -5.62
N GLU A 54 -8.37 7.66 -5.84
CA GLU A 54 -9.04 6.69 -4.96
C GLU A 54 -8.35 5.31 -5.02
N ILE A 55 -7.91 4.87 -6.21
CA ILE A 55 -7.10 3.64 -6.38
C ILE A 55 -5.80 3.75 -5.56
N LYS A 56 -5.08 4.86 -5.66
CA LYS A 56 -3.85 5.08 -4.88
C LYS A 56 -4.12 4.97 -3.38
N MET A 57 -5.20 5.58 -2.89
CA MET A 57 -5.55 5.53 -1.46
C MET A 57 -5.94 4.12 -1.01
N GLN A 58 -6.69 3.38 -1.83
CA GLN A 58 -7.02 1.98 -1.57
C GLN A 58 -5.74 1.14 -1.45
N VAL A 59 -4.85 1.22 -2.45
CA VAL A 59 -3.61 0.42 -2.49
C VAL A 59 -2.71 0.78 -1.31
N ARG A 60 -2.58 2.06 -0.97
CA ARG A 60 -1.83 2.49 0.21
C ARG A 60 -2.35 1.82 1.48
N ALA A 61 -3.68 1.80 1.67
CA ALA A 61 -4.28 1.16 2.83
C ALA A 61 -4.07 -0.37 2.83
N GLU A 62 -4.22 -1.02 1.69
CA GLU A 62 -3.98 -2.47 1.56
C GLU A 62 -2.54 -2.86 1.87
N VAL A 63 -1.58 -2.10 1.33
CA VAL A 63 -0.15 -2.30 1.61
C VAL A 63 0.12 -2.12 3.10
N ALA A 64 -0.37 -1.04 3.72
CA ALA A 64 -0.18 -0.80 5.14
C ALA A 64 -0.74 -1.94 6.00
N MET A 65 -1.98 -2.40 5.71
CA MET A 65 -2.59 -3.53 6.42
C MET A 65 -1.84 -4.85 6.20
N ALA A 66 -1.33 -5.11 5.00
CA ALA A 66 -0.55 -6.29 4.69
C ALA A 66 0.80 -6.28 5.43
N LEU A 67 1.48 -5.13 5.47
CA LEU A 67 2.74 -4.96 6.19
C LEU A 67 2.58 -5.10 7.70
N LEU A 68 1.53 -4.49 8.29
CA LEU A 68 1.21 -4.67 9.72
C LEU A 68 0.95 -6.14 10.09
N ALA A 69 0.47 -6.94 9.13
CA ALA A 69 0.25 -8.37 9.29
C ALA A 69 1.46 -9.24 8.90
N GLY A 70 2.61 -8.65 8.51
CA GLY A 70 3.79 -9.38 8.06
C GLY A 70 3.67 -10.02 6.66
N ARG A 71 2.62 -9.70 5.89
CA ARG A 71 2.27 -10.34 4.61
C ARG A 71 2.83 -9.55 3.43
N LYS A 72 4.17 -9.51 3.33
CA LYS A 72 4.89 -8.69 2.33
C LYS A 72 4.55 -9.05 0.87
N SER A 73 4.30 -10.33 0.58
CA SER A 73 3.88 -10.77 -0.76
C SER A 73 2.53 -10.17 -1.16
N GLU A 74 1.57 -10.12 -0.24
CA GLU A 74 0.27 -9.48 -0.48
C GLU A 74 0.42 -7.97 -0.73
N ALA A 75 1.31 -7.29 0.00
CA ALA A 75 1.61 -5.89 -0.24
C ALA A 75 2.12 -5.64 -1.68
N ALA A 76 3.06 -6.47 -2.16
CA ALA A 76 3.57 -6.36 -3.53
C ALA A 76 2.47 -6.60 -4.58
N ILE A 77 1.64 -7.63 -4.38
CA ILE A 77 0.51 -7.94 -5.27
C ILE A 77 -0.49 -6.78 -5.32
N SER A 78 -0.82 -6.16 -4.20
CA SER A 78 -1.71 -5.00 -4.16
C SER A 78 -1.15 -3.81 -4.95
N ILE A 79 0.16 -3.58 -4.90
CA ILE A 79 0.80 -2.50 -5.66
C ILE A 79 0.72 -2.77 -7.16
N ASP A 80 1.08 -3.98 -7.60
CA ASP A 80 1.06 -4.31 -9.04
C ASP A 80 -0.36 -4.26 -9.61
N ARG A 81 -1.36 -4.78 -8.87
CA ARG A 81 -2.79 -4.62 -9.24
C ARG A 81 -3.21 -3.16 -9.29
N GLY A 82 -2.72 -2.34 -8.36
CA GLY A 82 -2.95 -0.91 -8.33
C GLY A 82 -2.43 -0.19 -9.56
N LEU A 83 -1.19 -0.47 -9.94
CA LEU A 83 -0.55 0.10 -11.15
C LEU A 83 -1.30 -0.27 -12.42
N ASP A 84 -1.74 -1.53 -12.55
CA ASP A 84 -2.56 -1.98 -13.68
C ASP A 84 -3.93 -1.27 -13.72
N ALA A 85 -4.56 -1.08 -12.55
CA ALA A 85 -5.83 -0.37 -12.44
C ALA A 85 -5.70 1.13 -12.79
N LEU A 86 -4.60 1.77 -12.36
CA LEU A 86 -4.28 3.15 -12.74
C LEU A 86 -4.10 3.26 -14.25
N LYS A 87 -3.29 2.39 -14.86
CA LYS A 87 -3.06 2.40 -16.31
C LYS A 87 -4.37 2.30 -17.12
N LYS A 88 -5.28 1.41 -16.69
CA LYS A 88 -6.63 1.29 -17.28
C LYS A 88 -7.45 2.57 -17.12
N THR A 89 -7.39 3.20 -15.95
CA THR A 89 -8.09 4.45 -15.64
C THR A 89 -7.61 5.60 -16.53
N PHE A 90 -6.29 5.76 -16.68
CA PHE A 90 -5.72 6.78 -17.59
C PHE A 90 -6.03 6.51 -19.07
N ALA A 91 -6.03 5.24 -19.49
CA ALA A 91 -6.46 4.88 -20.84
C ALA A 91 -7.94 5.25 -21.10
N ARG A 92 -8.83 5.00 -20.13
CA ARG A 92 -10.24 5.40 -20.22
C ARG A 92 -10.45 6.91 -20.25
N ALA A 93 -9.56 7.67 -19.61
CA ALA A 93 -9.57 9.12 -19.65
C ALA A 93 -8.99 9.70 -20.95
N GLY A 94 -8.42 8.88 -21.85
CA GLY A 94 -7.71 9.36 -23.04
C GLY A 94 -6.38 10.04 -22.71
N ALA A 95 -5.81 9.79 -21.53
CA ALA A 95 -4.62 10.45 -20.99
C ALA A 95 -3.50 9.42 -20.65
N LEU A 96 -3.38 8.36 -21.43
CA LEU A 96 -2.43 7.27 -21.17
C LEU A 96 -0.96 7.76 -21.19
N ASP A 97 -0.67 8.78 -21.99
CA ASP A 97 0.61 9.48 -22.05
C ASP A 97 1.01 10.13 -20.71
N GLN A 98 0.02 10.52 -19.90
CA GLN A 98 0.24 11.13 -18.58
C GLN A 98 0.42 10.12 -17.45
N PHE A 99 0.11 8.84 -17.68
CA PHE A 99 0.15 7.80 -16.64
C PHE A 99 1.51 7.72 -15.95
N GLU A 100 2.60 7.69 -16.73
CA GLU A 100 3.96 7.54 -16.20
C GLU A 100 4.41 8.72 -15.32
N GLN A 101 3.87 9.92 -15.60
CA GLN A 101 4.20 11.15 -14.86
C GLN A 101 3.20 11.43 -13.72
N SER A 102 2.14 10.63 -13.61
CA SER A 102 1.11 10.85 -12.60
C SER A 102 1.65 10.63 -11.19
N ILE A 103 1.19 11.48 -10.26
CA ILE A 103 1.53 11.39 -8.84
C ILE A 103 1.14 10.01 -8.29
N GLU A 104 0.03 9.46 -8.74
CA GLU A 104 -0.47 8.14 -8.36
C GLU A 104 0.47 7.01 -8.77
N ALA A 105 0.92 7.00 -10.03
CA ALA A 105 1.83 5.96 -10.52
C ALA A 105 3.21 6.07 -9.86
N GLN A 106 3.75 7.29 -9.76
CA GLN A 106 5.03 7.55 -9.10
C GLN A 106 5.01 7.11 -7.63
N TYR A 107 3.92 7.44 -6.92
CA TYR A 107 3.73 7.02 -5.52
C TYR A 107 3.73 5.49 -5.39
N LEU A 108 2.97 4.77 -6.20
CA LEU A 108 2.91 3.30 -6.13
C LEU A 108 4.23 2.64 -6.54
N ARG A 109 4.95 3.19 -7.52
CA ARG A 109 6.30 2.71 -7.87
C ARG A 109 7.29 2.94 -6.74
N GLY A 110 7.28 4.11 -6.11
CA GLY A 110 8.10 4.40 -4.92
C GLY A 110 7.76 3.47 -3.74
N LEU A 111 6.48 3.14 -3.57
CA LEU A 111 6.04 2.15 -2.57
C LEU A 111 6.53 0.74 -2.91
N ARG A 112 6.56 0.36 -4.20
CA ARG A 112 7.15 -0.92 -4.63
C ARG A 112 8.65 -0.95 -4.38
N GLU A 113 9.32 0.15 -4.71
CA GLU A 113 10.75 0.31 -4.48
C GLU A 113 11.08 0.19 -2.99
N SER A 114 10.30 0.80 -2.10
CA SER A 114 10.49 0.67 -0.65
C SER A 114 10.23 -0.75 -0.13
N LEU A 115 9.37 -1.54 -0.79
CA LEU A 115 9.25 -2.98 -0.51
C LEU A 115 10.49 -3.75 -0.97
N THR A 116 11.12 -3.36 -2.07
CA THR A 116 12.30 -4.04 -2.63
C THR A 116 13.62 -3.62 -1.99
N LEU A 117 13.75 -2.35 -1.61
CA LEU A 117 14.82 -1.84 -0.76
C LEU A 117 14.72 -2.60 0.55
N LYS A 118 15.79 -3.32 0.90
CA LYS A 118 15.85 -4.14 2.10
C LYS A 118 15.67 -3.25 3.34
N LEU A 119 14.44 -3.02 3.80
CA LEU A 119 14.17 -2.98 5.23
C LEU A 119 14.74 -4.30 5.79
N PRO A 120 15.55 -4.28 6.87
CA PRO A 120 16.57 -5.28 7.22
C PRO A 120 16.01 -6.66 7.59
N ALA A 121 15.37 -7.33 6.64
CA ALA A 121 14.90 -8.70 6.74
C ALA A 121 16.07 -9.68 6.74
N SER A 122 17.21 -9.35 6.10
CA SER A 122 18.39 -10.21 6.11
C SER A 122 19.06 -10.25 7.49
N GLN A 123 19.20 -9.11 8.16
CA GLN A 123 19.80 -9.05 9.51
C GLN A 123 18.87 -9.69 10.55
N ARG A 124 17.57 -9.40 10.49
CA ARG A 124 16.58 -10.04 11.36
C ARG A 124 16.55 -11.55 11.17
N LEU A 125 16.48 -12.02 9.92
CA LEU A 125 16.48 -13.45 9.60
C LEU A 125 17.80 -14.13 10.00
N GLU A 126 18.93 -13.43 9.89
CA GLU A 126 20.23 -13.93 10.35
C GLU A 126 20.27 -14.07 11.88
N ILE A 127 19.74 -13.11 12.62
CA ILE A 127 19.65 -13.17 14.08
C ILE A 127 18.68 -14.27 14.52
N GLU A 128 17.52 -14.42 13.86
CA GLU A 128 16.57 -15.53 14.11
C GLU A 128 17.24 -16.89 13.83
N ARG A 129 18.03 -17.01 12.75
CA ARG A 129 18.78 -18.24 12.44
C ARG A 129 19.85 -18.54 13.48
N ARG A 130 20.59 -17.52 13.94
CA ARG A 130 21.62 -17.64 14.99
C ARG A 130 21.00 -18.00 16.34
N LEU A 131 19.82 -17.45 16.66
CA LEU A 131 19.05 -17.77 17.87
C LEU A 131 18.68 -19.26 17.88
N LEU A 132 18.12 -19.78 16.79
CA LEU A 132 17.77 -21.19 16.67
C LEU A 132 18.99 -22.11 16.75
N ALA A 133 20.14 -21.69 16.21
CA ALA A 133 21.39 -22.43 16.34
C ALA A 133 21.91 -22.44 17.79
N ALA A 134 21.82 -21.31 18.50
CA ALA A 134 22.21 -21.21 19.90
C ALA A 134 21.34 -22.09 20.81
N ILE A 135 20.02 -22.14 20.57
CA ILE A 135 19.09 -23.04 21.29
C ILE A 135 19.45 -24.51 21.04
N ARG A 136 19.73 -24.90 19.79
CA ARG A 136 20.12 -26.28 19.45
C ARG A 136 21.47 -26.68 20.05
N GLY A 137 22.39 -25.72 20.23
CA GLY A 137 23.67 -25.93 20.87
C GLY A 137 23.66 -25.72 22.38
N GLU A 138 22.48 -25.60 23.00
CA GLU A 138 22.28 -25.36 24.44
C GLU A 138 23.02 -24.12 24.99
N ASN A 139 23.37 -23.16 24.11
CA ASN A 139 23.97 -21.90 24.49
C ASN A 139 22.87 -20.86 24.77
N PHE A 140 22.24 -21.01 25.94
CA PHE A 140 21.09 -20.20 26.34
C PHE A 140 21.44 -18.74 26.64
N GLU A 141 22.70 -18.44 26.98
CA GLU A 141 23.18 -17.06 27.16
C GLU A 141 23.19 -16.30 25.84
N LEU A 142 23.77 -16.88 24.78
CA LEU A 142 23.73 -16.31 23.44
C LEU A 142 22.29 -16.21 22.91
N ALA A 143 21.44 -17.20 23.20
CA ALA A 143 20.03 -17.14 22.84
C ALA A 143 19.29 -15.98 23.50
N ALA A 144 19.58 -15.67 24.77
CA ALA A 144 18.98 -14.54 25.48
C ALA A 144 19.40 -13.20 24.85
N ILE A 145 20.70 -13.03 24.54
CA ILE A 145 21.23 -11.82 23.88
C ILE A 145 20.56 -11.60 22.52
N LEU A 146 20.54 -12.63 21.66
CA LEU A 146 19.95 -12.54 20.31
C LEU A 146 18.44 -12.31 20.35
N ARG A 147 17.74 -12.85 21.35
CA ARG A 147 16.31 -12.57 21.59
C ARG A 147 16.09 -11.10 21.96
N ASP A 148 16.94 -10.54 22.80
CA ASP A 148 16.82 -9.15 23.26
C ASP A 148 17.22 -8.17 22.14
N GLU A 149 18.19 -8.52 21.30
CA GLU A 149 18.55 -7.82 20.06
C GLU A 149 17.38 -7.82 19.05
N LEU A 150 16.71 -8.96 18.86
CA LEU A 150 15.49 -9.07 18.05
C LEU A 150 14.33 -8.22 18.58
N ARG A 151 14.22 -8.08 19.91
CA ARG A 151 13.22 -7.22 20.55
C ARG A 151 13.52 -5.74 20.33
N GLN A 152 14.79 -5.33 20.46
CA GLN A 152 15.21 -3.95 20.21
C GLN A 152 14.98 -3.54 18.75
N MET A 153 15.26 -4.45 17.80
CA MET A 153 14.97 -4.24 16.37
C MET A 153 13.48 -4.12 16.04
N GLY A 154 12.59 -4.72 16.84
CA GLY A 154 11.14 -4.63 16.67
C GLY A 154 10.49 -3.47 17.43
N SER A 155 11.26 -2.71 18.22
CA SER A 155 10.76 -1.69 19.16
C SER A 155 10.93 -0.25 18.66
N THR A 156 11.29 -0.03 17.40
CA THR A 156 11.39 1.32 16.81
C THR A 156 10.30 1.56 15.77
N LEU A 157 9.07 1.62 16.26
CA LEU A 157 7.92 2.30 15.67
C LEU A 157 7.37 3.26 16.74
#